data_AF-A0A3P8K540-F1
#
_entry.id   AF-A0A3P8K540-F1
#
_cell.length_a   1.000
_cell.length_b   1.000
_cell.length_c   1.000
_cell.angle_alpha   90.00
_cell.angle_beta   90.00
_cell.angle_gamma   90.00
#
_symmetry.space_group_name_H-M   'P 1'
#
loop_
_entity.id
_entity.type
_entity.pdbx_description
1 polymer ?
#
loop_
_entity_poly.entity_id
_entity_poly.type
_entity_poly.pdbx_seq_one_letter_code
_entity_poly.pdbx_strand_id
1 'polypeptide(L)'
;MAVTGQDVADFLGQGDDTQLVALAGQAATVITAMAMAYTRDQGFTGTEPNDQIAAVITTAAARLAVHPEQLATDVGSVSVRGGFTGWTLAELFVLNRYRKRAL
;
A
#
# COMPACT_ATOMS: atom_id res chain seq x y z
N MET A 1 -5.58 9.15 -11.37
CA MET A 1 -5.78 7.75 -11.75
C MET A 1 -5.66 6.87 -10.51
N ALA A 2 -6.53 5.88 -10.35
CA ALA A 2 -6.42 4.90 -9.27
C ALA A 2 -5.13 4.07 -9.40
N VAL A 3 -4.57 3.64 -8.26
CA VAL A 3 -3.43 2.70 -8.25
C VAL A 3 -3.94 1.30 -8.60
N THR A 4 -3.37 0.71 -9.64
CA THR A 4 -3.76 -0.60 -10.16
C THR A 4 -2.83 -1.72 -9.68
N GLY A 5 -3.25 -2.97 -9.89
CA GLY A 5 -2.37 -4.12 -9.65
C GLY A 5 -1.13 -4.12 -10.55
N GLN A 6 -1.25 -3.60 -11.78
CA GLN A 6 -0.12 -3.48 -12.70
C GLN A 6 0.92 -2.50 -12.16
N ASP A 7 0.51 -1.33 -11.68
CA ASP A 7 1.44 -0.32 -11.12
C ASP A 7 2.27 -0.90 -9.96
N VAL A 8 1.64 -1.70 -9.10
CA VAL A 8 2.30 -2.34 -7.95
C VAL A 8 3.22 -3.49 -8.40
N ALA A 9 2.80 -4.31 -9.36
CA ALA A 9 3.62 -5.40 -9.89
C ALA A 9 4.84 -4.87 -10.66
N ASP A 10 4.66 -3.80 -11.43
CA ASP A 10 5.75 -3.10 -12.13
C ASP A 10 6.74 -2.50 -11.12
N PHE A 11 6.25 -1.90 -10.03
CA PHE A 11 7.09 -1.41 -8.94
C PHE A 11 7.92 -2.52 -8.29
N LEU A 12 7.38 -3.74 -8.20
CA LEU A 12 8.08 -4.93 -7.72
C LEU A 12 9.03 -5.57 -8.77
N GLY A 13 9.04 -5.05 -10.00
CA GLY A 13 9.82 -5.61 -11.11
C GLY A 13 9.27 -6.94 -11.64
N GLN A 14 7.99 -7.22 -11.41
CA GLN A 14 7.31 -8.48 -11.75
C GLN A 14 6.00 -8.22 -12.51
N GLY A 15 5.98 -7.19 -13.36
CA GLY A 15 4.81 -6.77 -14.14
C GLY A 15 4.22 -7.84 -15.06
N ASP A 16 5.04 -8.81 -15.48
CA ASP A 16 4.62 -9.91 -16.36
C ASP A 16 3.97 -11.08 -15.57
N ASP A 17 4.05 -11.09 -14.23
CA ASP A 17 3.41 -12.09 -13.40
C ASP A 17 1.92 -11.76 -13.20
N THR A 18 1.08 -12.36 -14.03
CA THR A 18 -0.37 -12.15 -14.00
C THR A 18 -1.04 -12.54 -12.67
N GLN A 19 -0.48 -13.50 -11.91
CA GLN A 19 -1.02 -13.87 -10.60
C GLN A 19 -0.69 -12.79 -9.57
N LEU A 20 0.54 -12.28 -9.62
CA LEU A 20 0.94 -11.15 -8.78
C LEU A 20 0.12 -9.90 -9.10
N VAL A 21 -0.08 -9.56 -10.38
CA VAL A 21 -0.88 -8.40 -10.79
C VAL A 21 -2.30 -8.49 -10.20
N ALA A 22 -2.93 -9.66 -10.26
CA ALA A 22 -4.26 -9.87 -9.69
C ALA A 22 -4.28 -9.69 -8.16
N LEU A 23 -3.31 -10.28 -7.46
CA LEU A 23 -3.18 -10.15 -6.00
C LEU A 23 -2.88 -8.70 -5.58
N ALA A 24 -1.97 -8.05 -6.28
CA ALA A 24 -1.59 -6.67 -6.05
C ALA A 24 -2.75 -5.70 -6.27
N GLY A 25 -3.66 -6.00 -7.22
CA GLY A 25 -4.89 -5.23 -7.42
C GLY A 25 -5.83 -5.30 -6.22
N GLN A 26 -5.96 -6.47 -5.59
CA GLN A 26 -6.74 -6.62 -4.36
C GLN A 26 -6.10 -5.85 -3.21
N ALA A 27 -4.77 -5.96 -3.05
CA ALA A 27 -4.01 -5.20 -2.06
C ALA A 27 -4.17 -3.68 -2.24
N ALA A 28 -4.02 -3.18 -3.48
CA ALA A 28 -4.18 -1.76 -3.79
C ALA A 28 -5.59 -1.25 -3.44
N THR A 29 -6.62 -2.04 -3.70
CA THR A 29 -8.01 -1.68 -3.35
C THR A 29 -8.18 -1.51 -1.84
N VAL A 30 -7.68 -2.46 -1.04
CA VAL A 30 -7.76 -2.41 0.43
C VAL A 30 -6.96 -1.23 0.98
N ILE A 31 -5.72 -1.06 0.53
CA ILE A 31 -4.84 0.02 0.99
C ILE A 31 -5.39 1.39 0.60
N THR A 32 -6.01 1.53 -0.57
CA THR A 32 -6.70 2.75 -0.99
C THR A 32 -7.82 3.09 -0.03
N ALA A 33 -8.67 2.13 0.33
CA ALA A 33 -9.75 2.35 1.30
C ALA A 33 -9.20 2.78 2.69
N MET A 34 -8.11 2.17 3.15
CA MET A 34 -7.46 2.57 4.39
C MET A 34 -6.88 3.99 4.33
N ALA A 35 -6.27 4.37 3.21
CA ALA A 35 -5.72 5.71 3.02
C ALA A 35 -6.81 6.77 2.98
N MET A 36 -7.91 6.53 2.25
CA MET A 36 -9.08 7.43 2.22
C MET A 36 -9.66 7.63 3.62
N ALA A 37 -9.87 6.54 4.37
CA ALA A 37 -10.37 6.61 5.74
C ALA A 37 -9.42 7.41 6.65
N TYR A 38 -8.11 7.23 6.48
CA TYR A 38 -7.10 7.93 7.27
C TYR A 38 -7.09 9.44 6.99
N THR A 39 -7.17 9.86 5.72
CA THR A 39 -7.13 11.27 5.33
C THR A 39 -8.51 11.94 5.35
N ARG A 40 -9.59 11.17 5.55
CA ARG A 40 -10.99 11.63 5.40
C ARG A 40 -11.23 12.20 4.01
N ASP A 41 -10.85 11.39 3.02
CA ASP A 41 -10.96 11.66 1.57
C ASP A 41 -10.12 12.85 1.08
N GLN A 42 -9.36 13.51 1.96
CA GLN A 42 -8.48 14.59 1.56
C GLN A 42 -7.32 14.06 0.72
N GLY A 43 -7.06 14.75 -0.40
CA GLY A 43 -6.08 14.32 -1.39
C GLY A 43 -6.61 13.30 -2.39
N PHE A 44 -7.92 13.05 -2.42
CA PHE A 44 -8.60 12.20 -3.40
C PHE A 44 -9.61 12.98 -4.24
N THR A 45 -9.82 12.52 -5.48
CA THR A 45 -10.94 12.89 -6.35
C THR A 45 -11.78 11.63 -6.59
N GLY A 46 -12.88 11.47 -5.85
CA GLY A 46 -13.57 10.17 -5.78
C GLY A 46 -12.66 9.12 -5.16
N THR A 47 -12.37 8.04 -5.87
CA THR A 47 -11.41 7.00 -5.44
C THR A 47 -9.99 7.23 -5.93
N GLU A 48 -9.74 8.29 -6.70
CA GLU A 48 -8.42 8.54 -7.28
C GLU A 48 -7.55 9.37 -6.32
N PRO A 49 -6.42 8.83 -5.84
CA PRO A 49 -5.46 9.60 -5.04
C PRO A 49 -4.68 10.59 -5.92
N ASN A 50 -4.17 11.66 -5.30
CA ASN A 50 -3.07 12.43 -5.88
C ASN A 50 -1.75 11.63 -5.85
N ASP A 51 -0.74 12.10 -6.58
CA ASP A 51 0.53 11.40 -6.75
C ASP A 51 1.25 11.05 -5.45
N GLN A 52 1.12 11.90 -4.41
CA GLN A 52 1.78 11.66 -3.12
C GLN A 52 1.13 10.50 -2.38
N ILE A 53 -0.21 10.44 -2.34
CA ILE A 53 -0.94 9.35 -1.71
C ILE A 53 -0.84 8.08 -2.57
N ALA A 54 -0.81 8.21 -3.91
CA ALA A 54 -0.61 7.09 -4.82
C ALA A 54 0.72 6.36 -4.56
N ALA A 55 1.79 7.11 -4.32
CA ALA A 55 3.09 6.53 -3.95
C ALA A 55 3.01 5.73 -2.64
N VAL A 56 2.33 6.26 -1.62
CA VAL A 56 2.11 5.56 -0.33
C VAL A 56 1.28 4.29 -0.52
N ILE A 57 0.20 4.37 -1.31
CA ILE A 57 -0.64 3.21 -1.60
C ILE A 57 0.19 2.13 -2.31
N THR A 58 1.00 2.51 -3.28
CA THR A 58 1.85 1.58 -4.05
C THR A 58 2.85 0.86 -3.14
N THR A 59 3.58 1.58 -2.27
CA THR A 59 4.57 0.96 -1.39
C THR A 59 3.94 0.09 -0.30
N ALA A 60 2.79 0.49 0.23
CA ALA A 60 2.07 -0.30 1.23
C ALA A 60 1.41 -1.54 0.61
N ALA A 61 0.79 -1.42 -0.57
CA ALA A 61 0.21 -2.53 -1.31
C ALA A 61 1.29 -3.54 -1.73
N ALA A 62 2.48 -3.08 -2.15
CA ALA A 62 3.61 -3.96 -2.45
C ALA A 62 4.01 -4.82 -1.23
N ARG A 63 4.10 -4.22 -0.03
CA ARG A 63 4.39 -5.00 1.20
C ARG A 63 3.31 -6.02 1.52
N LEU A 64 2.04 -5.67 1.31
CA LEU A 64 0.92 -6.58 1.51
C LEU A 64 0.93 -7.73 0.49
N ALA A 65 1.20 -7.44 -0.78
CA ALA A 65 1.22 -8.43 -1.86
C ALA A 65 2.40 -9.40 -1.74
N VAL A 66 3.59 -8.94 -1.34
CA VAL A 66 4.79 -9.78 -1.16
C VAL A 66 4.69 -10.67 0.09
N HIS A 67 4.00 -10.19 1.14
CA HIS A 67 3.81 -10.96 2.37
C HIS A 67 2.32 -11.01 2.78
N PRO A 68 1.47 -11.76 2.06
CA PRO A 68 0.01 -11.76 2.28
C PRO A 68 -0.41 -12.33 3.64
N GLU A 69 0.35 -13.28 4.19
CA GLU A 69 0.06 -13.86 5.52
C GLU A 69 0.30 -12.85 6.65
N GLN A 70 1.18 -11.86 6.42
CA GLN A 70 1.57 -10.84 7.40
C GLN A 70 2.13 -11.39 8.72
N LEU A 71 2.47 -12.67 8.76
CA LEU A 71 3.03 -13.33 9.93
C LEU A 71 4.56 -13.21 9.93
N ALA A 72 5.12 -13.01 11.12
CA ALA A 72 6.55 -13.16 11.31
C ALA A 72 6.89 -14.66 11.27
N THR A 73 7.84 -15.02 10.42
CA THR A 73 8.23 -16.42 10.23
C THR A 73 9.73 -16.57 10.47
N ASP A 74 10.09 -17.59 11.23
CA ASP A 74 11.48 -17.96 11.50
C ASP A 74 11.76 -19.34 10.89
N VAL A 75 12.78 -19.41 10.03
CA VAL A 75 13.24 -20.64 9.38
C VAL A 75 14.72 -20.80 9.66
N GLY A 76 15.05 -21.66 10.63
CA GLY A 76 16.42 -21.84 11.09
C GLY A 76 17.00 -20.54 11.66
N SER A 77 18.05 -20.01 11.04
CA SER A 77 18.67 -18.73 11.40
C SER A 77 18.12 -17.54 10.61
N VAL A 78 17.17 -17.74 9.70
CA VAL A 78 16.58 -16.68 8.88
C VAL A 78 15.26 -16.25 9.49
N SER A 79 15.16 -14.97 9.81
CA SER A 79 13.93 -14.34 10.26
C SER A 79 13.35 -13.50 9.14
N VAL A 80 12.16 -13.86 8.66
CA VAL A 80 11.37 -13.02 7.76
C VAL A 80 10.49 -12.12 8.61
N ARG A 81 10.65 -10.82 8.40
CA ARG A 81 9.89 -9.75 9.05
C ARG A 81 9.49 -8.74 7.97
N GLY A 82 8.40 -8.01 8.18
CA GLY A 82 8.05 -6.86 7.32
C GLY A 82 6.81 -7.03 6.44
N GLY A 83 5.76 -7.69 6.93
CA GLY A 83 4.42 -7.54 6.34
C GLY A 83 3.81 -6.16 6.59
N PHE A 84 2.68 -5.86 5.94
CA PHE A 84 1.93 -4.63 6.21
C PHE A 84 1.19 -4.72 7.56
N THR A 85 1.86 -4.35 8.66
CA THR A 85 1.23 -4.26 9.99
C THR A 85 0.70 -2.85 10.30
N GLY A 86 0.89 -1.91 9.38
CA GLY A 86 0.51 -0.52 9.51
C GLY A 86 1.33 0.40 8.60
N TRP A 87 1.04 1.69 8.71
CA TRP A 87 1.80 2.73 8.02
C TRP A 87 3.19 2.88 8.61
N THR A 88 4.20 2.98 7.74
CA THR A 88 5.55 3.38 8.15
C THR A 88 5.58 4.86 8.52
N LEU A 89 6.63 5.31 9.22
CA LEU A 89 6.82 6.72 9.53
C LEU A 89 6.89 7.60 8.26
N ALA A 90 7.55 7.11 7.21
CA ALA A 90 7.64 7.81 5.92
C ALA A 90 6.27 8.00 5.27
N GLU A 91 5.46 6.94 5.25
CA GLU A 91 4.09 7.00 4.72
C GLU A 91 3.21 7.92 5.55
N LEU A 92 3.34 7.87 6.89
CA LEU A 92 2.64 8.79 7.78
C LEU A 92 3.04 10.25 7.55
N PHE A 93 4.30 10.57 7.25
CA PHE A 93 4.68 11.96 6.93
C PHE A 93 3.89 12.50 5.73
N VAL A 94 3.69 11.68 4.71
CA VAL A 94 2.88 12.04 3.54
C VAL A 94 1.40 12.11 3.91
N LEU A 95 0.84 11.07 4.51
CA LEU A 95 -0.60 11.00 4.82
C LEU A 95 -1.03 12.08 5.83
N ASN A 96 -0.19 12.42 6.80
CA ASN A 96 -0.49 13.48 7.77
C ASN A 96 -0.59 14.88 7.14
N ARG A 97 -0.02 15.10 5.96
CA ARG A 97 -0.17 16.35 5.20
C ARG A 97 -1.61 16.56 4.74
N TYR A 98 -2.36 15.48 4.54
CA TYR A 98 -3.75 15.49 4.08
C TYR A 98 -4.75 15.23 5.21
N ARG A 99 -4.31 14.61 6.31
CA ARG A 99 -5.18 14.30 7.44
C ARG A 99 -5.69 15.58 8.13
N LYS A 100 -7.00 15.67 8.31
CA LYS A 100 -7.61 16.65 9.24
C LYS A 100 -7.29 16.24 10.68
N ARG A 101 -6.38 16.95 11.34
CA ARG A 101 -6.04 16.73 12.76
C ARG A 101 -7.14 17.31 13.66
N ALA A 102 -7.25 16.80 14.88
CA ALA A 102 -8.10 17.42 15.89
C ALA A 102 -7.63 18.87 16.09
N LEU A 103 -8.59 19.79 16.16
CA LEU A 103 -8.36 21.19 16.55
C LEU A 103 -8.03 21.27 18.03
#